data_AF-A0A7K6T5A9-F1
#
_entry.id   AF-A0A7K6T5A9-F1
#
_cell.length_a   1.000
_cell.length_b   1.000
_cell.length_c   1.000
_cell.angle_alpha   90.00
_cell.angle_beta   90.00
_cell.angle_gamma   90.00
#
_symmetry.space_group_name_H-M   'P 1'
#
loop_
_entity.id
_entity.type
_entity.pdbx_description
1 polymer ?
#
loop_
_entity_poly.entity_id
_entity_poly.type
_entity_poly.pdbx_seq_one_letter_code
_entity_poly.pdbx_strand_id
1 'polypeptide(L)'
;VQVNEEIPVKHLPPTEPDPHVVRVGWSLDSCSTQLGEEPFSYGYGGTAKKSTDCKFENYGEPFAENDVIACLLAGDTVELSFLKNGRWLGPAFRLRREDLGGRALFPHVLVKNCAVEFNFGQRDVPFVTVPPGFTFLQHLPLAGHEDMGTGTRGHGTLGPKSKAEYEILMMVGLPAAGKTTWALKHAAANPGKKYNVLGTNAIMDKMRVRG
;
A
#
# COMPACT_ATOMS: atom_id res chain seq x y z
N VAL A 1 -1.59 3.00 -11.79
CA VAL A 1 -0.94 4.10 -11.05
C VAL A 1 -0.02 4.80 -12.02
N GLN A 2 -0.17 6.09 -12.23
CA GLN A 2 0.75 6.90 -13.02
C GLN A 2 1.62 7.71 -12.06
N VAL A 3 2.93 7.71 -12.29
CA VAL A 3 3.85 8.63 -11.58
C VAL A 3 3.90 9.91 -12.38
N ASN A 4 3.38 11.00 -11.84
CA ASN A 4 3.24 12.26 -12.58
C ASN A 4 4.48 13.15 -12.42
N GLU A 5 5.03 13.21 -11.21
CA GLU A 5 6.12 14.14 -10.90
C GLU A 5 6.99 13.61 -9.76
N GLU A 6 8.30 13.73 -9.91
CA GLU A 6 9.28 13.66 -8.81
C GLU A 6 9.48 15.05 -8.22
N ILE A 7 8.87 15.30 -7.06
CA ILE A 7 8.82 16.62 -6.43
C ILE A 7 10.25 17.06 -6.06
N PRO A 8 10.66 18.31 -6.35
CA PRO A 8 12.00 18.78 -6.01
C PRO A 8 12.33 18.71 -4.51
N VAL A 9 13.41 18.01 -4.15
CA VAL A 9 13.82 17.74 -2.77
C VAL A 9 15.04 18.55 -2.32
N LYS A 10 15.14 19.83 -2.70
CA LYS A 10 16.30 20.69 -2.36
C LYS A 10 16.59 20.82 -0.86
N HIS A 11 15.62 20.48 -0.01
CA HIS A 11 15.72 20.50 1.44
C HIS A 11 16.34 19.21 2.04
N LEU A 12 16.45 18.14 1.26
CA LEU A 12 17.08 16.89 1.70
C LEU A 12 18.61 16.98 1.53
N PRO A 13 19.38 16.32 2.42
CA PRO A 13 20.83 16.27 2.28
C PRO A 13 21.20 15.52 0.98
N PRO A 14 22.31 15.88 0.30
CA PRO A 14 22.77 15.17 -0.90
C PRO A 14 23.06 13.69 -0.69
N THR A 15 23.19 13.24 0.56
CA THR A 15 23.42 11.86 0.95
C THR A 15 22.15 11.03 1.08
N GLU A 16 20.96 11.61 0.86
CA GLU A 16 19.70 10.87 0.85
C GLU A 16 19.71 9.86 -0.31
N PRO A 17 19.69 8.55 -0.05
CA PRO A 17 19.89 7.54 -1.08
C PRO A 17 18.68 7.39 -2.01
N ASP A 18 17.47 7.52 -1.47
CA ASP A 18 16.20 7.32 -2.18
C ASP A 18 15.29 8.54 -1.93
N PRO A 19 15.59 9.69 -2.57
CA PRO A 19 14.82 10.93 -2.38
C PRO A 19 13.37 10.80 -2.84
N HIS A 20 13.13 9.94 -3.83
CA HIS A 20 11.85 9.69 -4.47
C HIS A 20 11.53 8.20 -4.37
N VAL A 21 10.39 7.86 -3.76
CA VAL A 21 9.98 6.46 -3.61
C VAL A 21 8.54 6.32 -4.03
N VAL A 22 8.29 5.43 -4.98
CA VAL A 22 6.96 4.91 -5.29
C VAL A 22 7.02 3.40 -5.18
N ARG A 23 6.08 2.82 -4.43
CA ARG A 23 5.86 1.39 -4.34
C ARG A 23 4.38 1.12 -4.48
N VAL A 24 4.02 0.21 -5.37
CA VAL A 24 2.62 -0.13 -5.69
C VAL A 24 2.38 -1.61 -5.47
N GLY A 25 1.15 -1.97 -5.14
CA GLY A 25 0.78 -3.37 -5.00
C GLY A 25 -0.47 -3.57 -4.17
N TRP A 26 -0.43 -4.60 -3.32
CA TRP A 26 -1.59 -5.10 -2.60
C TRP A 26 -1.24 -5.43 -1.17
N SER A 27 -2.13 -5.15 -0.22
CA SER A 27 -1.98 -5.62 1.16
C SER A 27 -3.32 -5.93 1.81
N LEU A 28 -3.28 -6.62 2.95
CA LEU A 28 -4.45 -6.68 3.83
C LEU A 28 -4.76 -5.31 4.42
N ASP A 29 -6.02 -5.11 4.79
CA ASP A 29 -6.49 -3.90 5.47
C ASP A 29 -5.81 -3.68 6.83
N SER A 30 -5.35 -4.76 7.47
CA SER A 30 -4.66 -4.72 8.76
C SER A 30 -3.18 -4.35 8.70
N CYS A 31 -2.58 -4.31 7.51
CA CYS A 31 -1.16 -3.96 7.36
C CYS A 31 -0.92 -2.48 7.70
N SER A 32 0.29 -2.17 8.17
CA SER A 32 0.73 -0.79 8.34
C SER A 32 0.87 -0.05 7.02
N THR A 33 1.16 1.26 7.07
CA THR A 33 1.36 2.10 5.88
C THR A 33 2.65 1.81 5.11
N GLN A 34 3.47 0.87 5.59
CA GLN A 34 4.76 0.52 5.03
C GLN A 34 4.62 -0.69 4.08
N LEU A 35 4.24 -0.42 2.83
CA LEU A 35 3.98 -1.47 1.83
C LEU A 35 5.19 -2.40 1.64
N GLY A 36 5.03 -3.70 1.87
CA GLY A 36 6.07 -4.72 1.68
C GLY A 36 6.97 -4.97 2.88
N GLU A 37 6.78 -4.27 4.01
CA GLU A 37 7.55 -4.48 5.25
C GLU A 37 6.86 -5.42 6.25
N GLU A 38 5.68 -5.94 5.91
CA GLU A 38 4.92 -6.88 6.75
C GLU A 38 4.45 -8.10 5.94
N PRO A 39 4.13 -9.22 6.62
CA PRO A 39 3.40 -10.32 6.00
C PRO A 39 2.10 -9.84 5.36
N PHE A 40 1.73 -10.48 4.25
CA PHE A 40 0.54 -10.11 3.46
C PHE A 40 0.53 -8.67 2.91
N SER A 41 1.71 -8.04 2.84
CA SER A 41 1.95 -6.78 2.17
C SER A 41 2.89 -7.04 1.00
N TYR A 42 2.43 -6.79 -0.23
CA TYR A 42 3.10 -7.18 -1.47
C TYR A 42 3.33 -5.95 -2.34
N GLY A 43 4.56 -5.44 -2.36
CA GLY A 43 4.94 -4.24 -3.09
C GLY A 43 5.82 -4.52 -4.30
N TYR A 44 5.78 -3.62 -5.27
CA TYR A 44 6.76 -3.47 -6.35
C TYR A 44 7.17 -2.00 -6.41
N GLY A 45 8.47 -1.73 -6.23
CA GLY A 45 9.04 -0.40 -6.12
C GLY A 45 9.80 0.05 -7.36
N GLY A 46 9.97 1.37 -7.49
CA GLY A 46 10.68 2.02 -8.60
C GLY A 46 12.12 1.54 -8.82
N THR A 47 12.74 0.92 -7.83
CA THR A 47 14.10 0.36 -7.89
C THR A 47 14.17 -1.07 -8.47
N ALA A 48 13.14 -1.51 -9.20
CA ALA A 48 13.04 -2.86 -9.77
C ALA A 48 13.05 -3.97 -8.71
N LYS A 49 12.40 -3.72 -7.56
CA LYS A 49 12.32 -4.70 -6.47
C LYS A 49 10.88 -4.98 -6.12
N LYS A 50 10.56 -6.27 -5.99
CA LYS A 50 9.35 -6.71 -5.31
C LYS A 50 9.67 -6.90 -3.82
N SER A 51 8.71 -6.59 -2.95
CA SER A 51 8.89 -6.67 -1.50
C SER A 51 7.71 -7.26 -0.75
N THR A 52 8.00 -8.08 0.25
CA THR A 52 7.03 -8.61 1.22
C THR A 52 7.76 -9.05 2.47
N ASP A 53 7.19 -8.84 3.66
CA ASP A 53 7.78 -9.28 4.93
C ASP A 53 9.26 -8.84 5.09
N CYS A 54 9.55 -7.57 4.77
CA CYS A 54 10.90 -6.99 4.78
C CYS A 54 11.93 -7.68 3.86
N LYS A 55 11.50 -8.54 2.93
CA LYS A 55 12.35 -9.16 1.91
C LYS A 55 12.21 -8.40 0.63
N PHE A 56 13.34 -8.03 0.02
CA PHE A 56 13.41 -7.24 -1.20
C PHE A 56 14.18 -8.02 -2.26
N GLU A 57 13.52 -8.36 -3.35
CA GLU A 57 14.06 -9.20 -4.42
C GLU A 57 13.98 -8.48 -5.76
N ASN A 58 14.98 -8.66 -6.62
CA ASN A 58 14.96 -8.09 -7.96
C ASN A 58 13.77 -8.63 -8.76
N TYR A 59 13.02 -7.73 -9.41
CA TYR A 59 11.83 -8.06 -10.18
C TYR A 59 11.53 -6.96 -11.21
N GLY A 60 11.15 -7.38 -12.42
CA GLY A 60 10.75 -6.47 -13.48
C GLY A 60 11.87 -5.50 -13.85
N GLU A 61 11.50 -4.23 -14.01
CA GLU A 61 12.42 -3.16 -14.38
C GLU A 61 12.26 -1.95 -13.43
N PRO A 62 13.19 -0.99 -13.42
CA PRO A 62 13.00 0.25 -12.69
C PRO A 62 11.84 1.06 -13.28
N PHE A 63 11.18 1.90 -12.48
CA PHE A 63 10.21 2.86 -12.97
C PHE A 63 10.30 4.18 -12.19
N ALA A 64 9.96 5.29 -12.86
CA ALA A 64 10.14 6.63 -12.34
C ALA A 64 9.01 7.56 -12.83
N GLU A 65 9.22 8.87 -12.76
CA GLU A 65 8.34 9.87 -13.36
C GLU A 65 7.92 9.49 -14.80
N ASN A 66 6.65 9.76 -15.13
CA ASN A 66 5.98 9.48 -16.40
C ASN A 66 5.70 7.99 -16.70
N ASP A 67 6.14 7.06 -15.85
CA ASP A 67 5.76 5.65 -15.99
C ASP A 67 4.35 5.36 -15.44
N VAL A 68 3.66 4.45 -16.11
CA VAL A 68 2.38 3.89 -15.69
C VAL A 68 2.56 2.44 -15.27
N ILE A 69 2.21 2.14 -14.01
CA ILE A 69 2.20 0.78 -13.47
C ILE A 69 0.76 0.29 -13.30
N ALA A 70 0.40 -0.79 -14.00
CA ALA A 70 -0.83 -1.54 -13.71
C ALA A 70 -0.52 -2.65 -12.71
N CYS A 71 -1.35 -2.77 -11.68
CA CYS A 71 -1.26 -3.82 -10.67
C CYS A 71 -2.36 -4.83 -10.95
N LEU A 72 -2.00 -6.08 -11.22
CA LEU A 72 -2.92 -7.16 -11.56
C LEU A 72 -3.04 -8.15 -10.41
N LEU A 73 -4.24 -8.72 -10.27
CA LEU A 73 -4.56 -9.84 -9.39
C LEU A 73 -5.47 -10.80 -10.15
N ALA A 74 -5.08 -12.07 -10.28
CA ALA A 74 -5.88 -13.08 -10.98
C ALA A 74 -5.66 -14.50 -10.40
N GLY A 75 -6.58 -15.40 -10.74
CA GLY A 75 -6.44 -16.85 -10.55
C GLY A 75 -6.93 -17.41 -9.21
N ASP A 76 -7.08 -18.74 -9.20
CA ASP A 76 -7.43 -19.52 -7.99
C ASP A 76 -6.25 -19.60 -7.02
N THR A 77 -5.06 -19.84 -7.56
CA THR A 77 -3.81 -19.43 -6.92
C THR A 77 -3.66 -17.94 -7.18
N VAL A 78 -3.75 -17.13 -6.14
CA VAL A 78 -3.74 -15.67 -6.27
C VAL A 78 -2.38 -15.26 -6.82
N GLU A 79 -2.33 -14.89 -8.09
CA GLU A 79 -1.15 -14.37 -8.76
C GLU A 79 -1.22 -12.85 -8.77
N LEU A 80 -0.18 -12.22 -8.23
CA LEU A 80 0.03 -10.78 -8.31
C LEU A 80 1.11 -10.51 -9.37
N SER A 81 0.80 -9.65 -10.33
CA SER A 81 1.72 -9.27 -11.40
C SER A 81 1.57 -7.80 -11.76
N PHE A 82 2.50 -7.30 -12.58
CA PHE A 82 2.57 -5.87 -12.91
C PHE A 82 2.82 -5.66 -14.41
N LEU A 83 2.29 -4.56 -14.93
CA LEU A 83 2.62 -4.04 -16.26
C LEU A 83 3.29 -2.68 -16.09
N LYS A 84 4.38 -2.45 -16.81
CA LYS A 84 4.97 -1.13 -16.98
C LYS A 84 4.65 -0.64 -18.38
N ASN A 85 3.94 0.48 -18.49
CA ASN A 85 3.55 1.10 -19.77
C ASN A 85 2.88 0.10 -20.73
N GLY A 86 2.02 -0.77 -20.19
CA GLY A 86 1.32 -1.81 -20.95
C GLY A 86 2.13 -3.09 -21.24
N ARG A 87 3.42 -3.16 -20.88
CA ARG A 87 4.23 -4.37 -21.03
C ARG A 87 4.24 -5.20 -19.75
N TRP A 88 3.86 -6.47 -19.84
CA TRP A 88 3.86 -7.42 -18.73
C TRP A 88 5.27 -7.73 -18.23
N LEU A 89 5.46 -7.70 -16.92
CA LEU A 89 6.75 -7.91 -16.25
C LEU A 89 6.92 -9.34 -15.69
N GLY A 90 5.94 -10.21 -15.91
CA GLY A 90 5.89 -11.57 -15.35
C GLY A 90 5.18 -11.63 -13.99
N PRO A 91 5.12 -12.83 -13.38
CA PRO A 91 4.52 -13.04 -12.07
C PRO A 91 5.45 -12.53 -10.96
N ALA A 92 4.92 -11.72 -10.03
CA ALA A 92 5.68 -11.20 -8.89
C ALA A 92 5.51 -12.09 -7.65
N PHE A 93 4.26 -12.42 -7.31
CA PHE A 93 3.90 -13.20 -6.14
C PHE A 93 2.84 -14.25 -6.47
N ARG A 94 2.89 -15.39 -5.79
CA ARG A 94 1.84 -16.42 -5.82
C ARG A 94 1.46 -16.79 -4.41
N LEU A 95 0.18 -16.68 -4.11
CA LEU A 95 -0.38 -16.87 -2.78
C LEU A 95 -1.43 -17.98 -2.84
N ARG A 96 -1.57 -18.75 -1.76
CA ARG A 96 -2.75 -19.61 -1.60
C ARG A 96 -3.88 -18.78 -1.00
N ARG A 97 -5.10 -18.94 -1.53
CA ARG A 97 -6.28 -18.27 -1.00
C ARG A 97 -6.53 -18.61 0.47
N GLU A 98 -6.19 -19.82 0.88
CA GLU A 98 -6.26 -20.30 2.26
C GLU A 98 -5.41 -19.46 3.23
N ASP A 99 -4.22 -19.02 2.80
CA ASP A 99 -3.33 -18.18 3.62
C ASP A 99 -3.96 -16.81 3.91
N LEU A 100 -4.84 -16.33 3.01
CA LEU A 100 -5.58 -15.09 3.20
C LEU A 100 -6.74 -15.28 4.19
N GLY A 101 -7.20 -16.49 4.48
CA GLY A 101 -8.24 -16.75 5.48
C GLY A 101 -9.53 -15.97 5.24
N GLY A 102 -9.94 -15.84 3.97
CA GLY A 102 -11.13 -15.06 3.57
C GLY A 102 -10.98 -13.54 3.60
N ARG A 103 -9.80 -13.01 3.96
CA ARG A 103 -9.53 -11.56 3.97
C ARG A 103 -9.23 -11.06 2.56
N ALA A 104 -9.81 -9.92 2.20
CA ALA A 104 -9.56 -9.28 0.91
C ALA A 104 -8.20 -8.57 0.87
N LEU A 105 -7.62 -8.49 -0.33
CA LEU A 105 -6.48 -7.64 -0.63
C LEU A 105 -6.97 -6.28 -1.15
N PHE A 106 -6.32 -5.22 -0.72
CA PHE A 106 -6.63 -3.84 -1.08
C PHE A 106 -5.47 -3.24 -1.88
N PRO A 107 -5.74 -2.40 -2.90
CA PRO A 107 -4.70 -1.64 -3.54
C PRO A 107 -3.95 -0.80 -2.51
N HIS A 108 -2.62 -0.88 -2.53
CA HIS A 108 -1.75 -0.16 -1.62
C HIS A 108 -0.69 0.56 -2.44
N VAL A 109 -0.55 1.86 -2.20
CA VAL A 109 0.50 2.68 -2.80
C VAL A 109 1.22 3.48 -1.73
N LEU A 110 2.52 3.27 -1.62
CA LEU A 110 3.43 4.04 -0.77
C LEU A 110 4.15 5.06 -1.65
N VAL A 111 4.19 6.31 -1.19
CA VAL A 111 4.76 7.43 -1.92
C VAL A 111 5.60 8.29 -0.99
N LYS A 112 6.78 8.70 -1.46
CA LYS A 112 7.68 9.67 -0.85
C LYS A 112 8.11 10.65 -1.94
N ASN A 113 7.80 11.92 -1.73
CA ASN A 113 8.18 13.03 -2.62
C ASN A 113 7.79 12.85 -4.10
N CYS A 114 6.74 12.10 -4.41
CA CYS A 114 6.22 12.01 -5.78
C CYS A 114 4.74 12.40 -5.81
N ALA A 115 4.30 12.96 -6.93
CA ALA A 115 2.88 13.05 -7.26
C ALA A 115 2.49 11.80 -8.06
N VAL A 116 1.41 11.12 -7.65
CA VAL A 116 0.88 9.95 -8.35
C VAL A 116 -0.61 10.09 -8.61
N GLU A 117 -1.09 9.47 -9.69
CA GLU A 117 -2.50 9.39 -10.01
C GLU A 117 -2.98 7.94 -10.09
N PHE A 118 -4.19 7.71 -9.59
CA PHE A 118 -4.82 6.40 -9.56
C PHE A 118 -5.96 6.33 -10.57
N ASN A 119 -6.01 5.24 -11.33
CA ASN A 119 -7.17 4.88 -12.12
C ASN A 119 -7.66 3.50 -11.68
N PHE A 120 -8.82 3.47 -11.04
CA PHE A 120 -9.52 2.27 -10.60
C PHE A 120 -10.67 1.91 -11.53
N GLY A 121 -10.83 2.61 -12.66
CA GLY A 121 -11.94 2.48 -13.61
C GLY A 121 -12.83 3.73 -13.71
N GLN A 122 -12.53 4.80 -12.97
CA GLN A 122 -13.34 6.02 -12.97
C GLN A 122 -13.13 6.93 -14.19
N ARG A 123 -12.12 6.67 -15.02
CA ARG A 123 -11.75 7.50 -16.17
C ARG A 123 -12.30 6.91 -17.47
N ASP A 124 -12.75 7.77 -18.38
CA ASP A 124 -13.19 7.37 -19.74
C ASP A 124 -12.04 6.75 -20.54
N VAL A 125 -10.86 7.38 -20.46
CA VAL A 125 -9.63 6.90 -21.10
C VAL A 125 -8.66 6.38 -20.03
N PRO A 126 -8.34 5.09 -20.03
CA PRO A 126 -7.41 4.52 -19.07
C PRO A 126 -5.96 4.87 -19.41
N PHE A 127 -5.10 4.94 -18.39
CA PHE A 127 -3.66 5.19 -18.59
C PHE A 127 -2.95 4.11 -19.41
N VAL A 128 -3.44 2.87 -19.33
CA VAL A 128 -2.96 1.72 -20.09
C VAL A 128 -4.15 0.85 -20.49
N THR A 129 -4.03 0.16 -21.62
CA THR A 129 -5.02 -0.81 -22.07
C THR A 129 -5.19 -1.93 -21.05
N VAL A 130 -6.43 -2.26 -20.72
CA VAL A 130 -6.75 -3.38 -19.82
C VAL A 130 -6.42 -4.69 -20.53
N PRO A 131 -5.58 -5.58 -19.96
CA PRO A 131 -5.27 -6.86 -20.57
C PRO A 131 -6.52 -7.76 -20.70
N PRO A 132 -6.58 -8.65 -21.70
CA PRO A 132 -7.69 -9.60 -21.82
C PRO A 132 -7.89 -10.43 -20.55
N GLY A 133 -9.14 -10.61 -20.12
CA GLY A 133 -9.48 -11.35 -18.91
C GLY A 133 -9.37 -10.55 -17.61
N PHE A 134 -8.96 -9.28 -17.68
CA PHE A 134 -8.94 -8.37 -16.53
C PHE A 134 -10.03 -7.30 -16.64
N THR A 135 -10.42 -6.77 -15.49
CA THR A 135 -11.31 -5.61 -15.40
C THR A 135 -10.81 -4.67 -14.31
N PHE A 136 -11.26 -3.41 -14.38
CA PHE A 136 -10.97 -2.42 -13.36
C PHE A 136 -11.68 -2.74 -12.05
N LEU A 137 -11.03 -2.41 -10.93
CA LEU A 137 -11.55 -2.66 -9.58
C LEU A 137 -12.96 -2.06 -9.39
N GLN A 138 -13.20 -0.85 -9.88
CA GLN A 138 -14.50 -0.17 -9.73
C GLN A 138 -15.64 -0.84 -10.49
N HIS A 139 -15.33 -1.63 -11.52
CA HIS A 139 -16.33 -2.37 -12.29
C HIS A 139 -16.70 -3.71 -11.64
N LEU A 140 -15.99 -4.13 -10.59
CA LEU A 140 -16.41 -5.29 -9.81
C LEU A 140 -17.67 -4.96 -8.99
N PRO A 141 -18.62 -5.91 -8.86
CA PRO A 141 -19.76 -5.76 -7.98
C PRO A 141 -19.31 -5.55 -6.53
N LEU A 142 -20.02 -4.66 -5.82
CA LEU A 142 -19.86 -4.53 -4.38
C LEU A 142 -20.32 -5.82 -3.71
N ALA A 143 -19.45 -6.43 -2.92
CA ALA A 143 -19.80 -7.59 -2.10
C ALA A 143 -20.97 -7.20 -1.17
N GLY A 144 -22.04 -7.98 -1.20
CA GLY A 144 -23.08 -7.93 -0.17
C GLY A 144 -22.54 -8.46 1.16
N HIS A 145 -23.32 -8.30 2.23
CA HIS A 145 -22.95 -8.72 3.59
C HIS A 145 -22.61 -10.23 3.72
N GLU A 146 -22.97 -11.04 2.72
CA GLU A 146 -22.93 -12.51 2.78
C GLU A 146 -22.03 -13.16 1.71
N ASP A 147 -21.42 -12.39 0.80
CA ASP A 147 -20.64 -12.98 -0.31
C ASP A 147 -19.36 -12.17 -0.63
N MET A 148 -18.34 -12.34 0.23
CA MET A 148 -16.95 -11.94 -0.06
C MET A 148 -16.27 -13.01 -0.94
N GLY A 149 -16.94 -13.39 -2.03
CA GLY A 149 -16.44 -14.32 -3.03
C GLY A 149 -15.44 -13.67 -3.99
N THR A 150 -14.80 -14.49 -4.83
CA THR A 150 -13.94 -14.03 -5.93
C THR A 150 -14.69 -13.09 -6.88
N GLY A 151 -14.03 -12.02 -7.33
CA GLY A 151 -14.60 -11.11 -8.33
C GLY A 151 -15.57 -10.08 -7.76
N THR A 152 -15.62 -9.90 -6.43
CA THR A 152 -16.32 -8.80 -5.77
C THR A 152 -15.32 -7.78 -5.22
N ARG A 153 -15.79 -6.56 -4.92
CA ARG A 153 -15.02 -5.55 -4.18
C ARG A 153 -15.70 -5.23 -2.85
N GLY A 154 -14.91 -5.05 -1.81
CA GLY A 154 -15.39 -4.68 -0.47
C GLY A 154 -14.82 -3.33 -0.02
N HIS A 155 -15.41 -2.78 1.02
CA HIS A 155 -14.82 -1.65 1.74
C HIS A 155 -13.77 -2.16 2.72
N GLY A 156 -12.64 -1.45 2.81
CA GLY A 156 -11.71 -1.60 3.92
C GLY A 156 -12.26 -0.96 5.19
N THR A 157 -11.41 -0.75 6.19
CA THR A 157 -11.82 -0.03 7.40
C THR A 157 -12.35 1.36 7.05
N LEU A 158 -13.59 1.63 7.45
CA LEU A 158 -14.23 2.92 7.26
C LEU A 158 -13.79 3.89 8.35
N GLY A 159 -13.56 5.14 7.95
CA GLY A 159 -13.29 6.21 8.89
C GLY A 159 -14.50 6.52 9.78
N PRO A 160 -14.29 7.30 10.85
CA PRO A 160 -15.37 7.81 11.69
C PRO A 160 -16.45 8.53 10.88
N LYS A 161 -17.73 8.32 11.21
CA LYS A 161 -18.86 8.89 10.43
C LYS A 161 -19.07 10.39 10.67
N SER A 162 -18.56 10.89 11.80
CA SER A 162 -18.74 12.27 12.21
C SER A 162 -17.50 12.79 12.95
N LYS A 163 -17.41 14.12 13.07
CA LYS A 163 -16.29 14.73 13.80
C LYS A 163 -16.21 14.31 15.27
N ALA A 164 -17.36 14.00 15.88
CA ALA A 164 -17.44 13.59 17.28
C ALA A 164 -16.86 12.18 17.53
N GLU A 165 -16.72 11.37 16.47
CA GLU A 165 -16.15 10.03 16.55
C GLU A 165 -14.63 10.01 16.29
N TYR A 166 -14.02 11.14 15.90
CA TYR A 166 -12.56 11.24 15.80
C TYR A 166 -11.94 11.25 17.19
N GLU A 167 -10.86 10.50 17.34
CA GLU A 167 -10.07 10.48 18.56
C GLU A 167 -8.66 11.01 18.28
N ILE A 168 -8.29 12.06 19.01
CA ILE A 168 -6.94 12.61 19.04
C ILE A 168 -6.48 12.51 20.48
N LEU A 169 -5.46 11.69 20.73
CA LEU A 169 -4.89 11.47 22.06
C LEU A 169 -3.50 12.11 22.12
N MET A 170 -3.37 13.22 22.85
CA MET A 170 -2.09 13.88 23.08
C MET A 170 -1.48 13.43 24.40
N MET A 171 -0.36 12.70 24.32
CA MET A 171 0.34 12.21 25.50
C MET A 171 1.38 13.23 25.98
N VAL A 172 1.18 13.81 27.17
CA VAL A 172 2.09 14.79 27.78
C VAL A 172 2.71 14.23 29.05
N GLY A 173 4.01 14.45 29.27
CA GLY A 173 4.71 13.99 30.47
C GLY A 173 6.22 13.88 30.28
N LEU A 174 6.93 13.65 31.38
CA LEU A 174 8.40 13.56 31.41
C LEU A 174 8.96 12.44 30.50
N PRO A 175 10.22 12.55 30.04
CA PRO A 175 10.93 11.43 29.44
C PRO A 175 10.84 10.17 30.32
N ALA A 176 10.76 8.99 29.69
CA ALA A 176 10.61 7.70 30.37
C ALA A 176 9.33 7.49 31.22
N ALA A 177 8.37 8.42 31.24
CA ALA A 177 7.10 8.27 31.97
C ALA A 177 6.10 7.24 31.37
N GLY A 178 6.53 6.38 30.44
CA GLY A 178 5.68 5.32 29.85
C GLY A 178 4.68 5.75 28.78
N LYS A 179 4.73 7.01 28.30
CA LYS A 179 3.80 7.56 27.30
C LYS A 179 3.67 6.71 26.04
N THR A 180 4.80 6.37 25.42
CA THR A 180 4.84 5.54 24.21
C THR A 180 4.30 4.14 24.48
N THR A 181 4.67 3.54 25.62
CA THR A 181 4.17 2.23 26.04
C THR A 181 2.66 2.21 26.16
N TRP A 182 2.08 3.24 26.79
CA TRP A 182 0.63 3.37 26.90
C TRP A 182 -0.03 3.52 25.53
N ALA A 183 0.48 4.42 24.68
CA ALA A 183 -0.10 4.67 23.36
C ALA A 183 -0.09 3.41 22.47
N LEU A 184 1.01 2.66 22.46
CA LEU A 184 1.12 1.40 21.72
C LEU A 184 0.16 0.34 22.27
N LYS A 185 0.04 0.22 23.60
CA LYS A 185 -0.90 -0.72 24.23
C LYS A 185 -2.35 -0.35 23.91
N HIS A 186 -2.69 0.93 23.95
CA HIS A 186 -4.02 1.43 23.61
C HIS A 186 -4.36 1.16 22.13
N ALA A 187 -3.41 1.38 21.23
CA ALA A 187 -3.59 1.06 19.81
C ALA A 187 -3.78 -0.45 19.58
N ALA A 188 -2.96 -1.29 20.21
CA ALA A 188 -3.08 -2.74 20.11
C ALA A 188 -4.39 -3.30 20.71
N ALA A 189 -4.92 -2.68 21.76
CA ALA A 189 -6.21 -3.04 22.35
C ALA A 189 -7.41 -2.61 21.49
N ASN A 190 -7.20 -1.72 20.51
CA ASN A 190 -8.25 -1.15 19.66
C ASN A 190 -7.87 -1.24 18.16
N PRO A 191 -7.63 -2.45 17.62
CA PRO A 191 -7.10 -2.61 16.26
C PRO A 191 -8.01 -2.02 15.17
N GLY A 192 -9.33 -2.05 15.36
CA GLY A 192 -10.29 -1.45 14.42
C GLY A 192 -10.25 0.08 14.34
N LYS A 193 -9.66 0.75 15.34
CA LYS A 193 -9.51 2.22 15.34
C LYS A 193 -8.31 2.69 14.51
N LYS A 194 -7.38 1.78 14.17
CA LYS A 194 -6.17 2.06 13.38
C LYS A 194 -5.45 3.35 13.78
N TYR A 195 -5.14 3.49 15.07
CA TYR A 195 -4.43 4.67 15.56
C TYR A 195 -3.07 4.83 14.86
N ASN A 196 -2.85 6.02 14.30
CA ASN A 196 -1.54 6.43 13.80
C ASN A 196 -0.78 7.12 14.93
N VAL A 197 0.17 6.40 15.54
CA VAL A 197 0.97 6.93 16.65
C VAL A 197 2.05 7.87 16.10
N LEU A 198 1.93 9.15 16.42
CA LEU A 198 2.91 10.16 16.06
C LEU A 198 3.87 10.38 17.23
N GLY A 199 5.15 10.14 17.00
CA GLY A 199 6.21 10.34 17.98
C GLY A 199 7.59 10.23 17.32
N THR A 200 8.63 10.69 18.00
CA THR A 200 10.00 10.66 17.48
C THR A 200 10.43 9.27 17.02
N ASN A 201 10.10 8.22 17.78
CA ASN A 201 10.42 6.84 17.40
C ASN A 201 9.66 6.39 16.14
N ALA A 202 8.38 6.76 16.01
CA ALA A 202 7.58 6.41 14.84
C ALA A 202 8.10 7.08 13.55
N ILE A 203 8.75 8.25 13.67
CA ILE A 203 9.44 8.89 12.56
C ILE A 203 10.73 8.13 12.22
N MET A 204 11.53 7.78 13.24
CA MET A 204 12.78 7.03 13.04
C MET A 204 12.55 5.66 12.41
N ASP A 205 11.49 4.94 12.81
CA ASP A 205 11.15 3.64 12.24
C ASP A 205 10.79 3.72 10.75
N LYS A 206 10.22 4.83 10.29
CA LYS A 206 9.89 5.09 8.88
C LYS A 206 11.07 5.62 8.06
N MET A 207 12.21 5.92 8.69
CA MET A 207 13.43 6.46 8.05
C MET A 207 14.47 5.36 7.77
N ARG A 208 14.07 4.09 7.72
CA ARG A 208 14.99 2.99 7.44
C ARG A 208 15.46 3.01 5.99
N VAL A 209 16.77 2.80 5.81
CA VAL A 209 17.50 3.03 4.54
C VAL A 209 17.19 1.98 3.46
N ARG A 210 16.49 0.88 3.77
CA ARG A 210 16.23 -0.20 2.79
C ARG A 210 14.78 -0.68 2.76
N GLY A 211 13.84 0.19 3.17
CA GLY A 211 12.58 -0.24 3.76
C GLY A 211 12.70 -0.19 5.27
#